data_AF-A0A378H4C2-F1
#
_entry.id   AF-A0A378H4C2-F1
#
_cell.length_a   1.000
_cell.length_b   1.000
_cell.length_c   1.000
_cell.angle_alpha   90.00
_cell.angle_beta   90.00
_cell.angle_gamma   90.00
#
_symmetry.space_group_name_H-M   'P 1'
#
loop_
_entity.id
_entity.type
_entity.pdbx_description
1 polymer ?
#
loop_
_entity_poly.entity_id
_entity_poly.type
_entity_poly.pdbx_seq_one_letter_code
_entity_poly.pdbx_strand_id
1 'polypeptide(L)' 'MTIRFYPSRLPGEPLETHEHGVTSIRSWLVANVEGYEDRDVPPLTVEVDGQLIPPGEWAMCDPP' A
#
# COMPACT_ATOMS: atom_id res chain seq x y z
N MET A 1 -6.47 -8.27 7.32
CA MET A 1 -5.26 -7.48 7.63
C MET A 1 -5.62 -5.99 7.54
N THR A 2 -4.74 -5.11 7.98
CA THR A 2 -5.02 -3.67 8.09
C THR A 2 -4.03 -2.86 7.26
N ILE A 3 -4.54 -1.95 6.44
CA ILE A 3 -3.77 -0.95 5.70
C ILE A 3 -3.90 0.40 6.41
N ARG A 4 -2.78 1.10 6.55
CA ARG A 4 -2.69 2.39 7.25
C ARG A 4 -2.05 3.42 6.33
N PHE A 5 -2.75 4.52 6.11
CA PHE A 5 -2.26 5.63 5.30
C PHE A 5 -1.61 6.68 6.19
N TYR A 6 -0.41 7.09 5.83
CA TYR A 6 0.32 8.15 6.52
C TYR A 6 0.66 9.26 5.51
N PRO A 7 0.41 10.54 5.85
CA PRO A 7 0.74 11.66 4.97
C PRO A 7 2.25 11.94 4.93
N SER A 8 3.00 11.40 5.89
CA SER A 8 4.46 11.54 5.98
C SER A 8 5.06 10.37 6.78
N ARG A 9 6.39 10.25 6.77
CA ARG A 9 7.14 9.29 7.61
C ARG A 9 7.43 9.81 9.03
N LEU A 10 6.87 10.97 9.40
CA LEU A 10 7.02 11.49 10.76
C LEU A 10 6.17 10.63 11.72
N PRO A 11 6.61 10.48 12.98
CA PRO A 11 5.83 9.76 13.98
C PRO A 11 4.47 10.43 14.16
N GLY A 12 3.40 9.64 14.08
CA GLY A 12 2.03 10.13 14.18
C GLY A 12 1.00 9.02 13.97
N GLU A 13 -0.27 9.38 14.12
CA GLU A 13 -1.40 8.50 13.84
C GLU A 13 -1.66 8.40 12.33
N PRO A 14 -2.17 7.26 11.82
CA PRO A 14 -2.55 7.14 10.43
C PRO A 14 -3.72 8.09 10.10
N LEU A 15 -3.68 8.69 8.92
CA LEU A 15 -4.77 9.51 8.40
C LEU A 15 -6.00 8.65 8.10
N GLU A 16 -5.78 7.46 7.52
CA GLU A 16 -6.84 6.51 7.19
C GLU A 16 -6.42 5.09 7.57
N THR A 17 -7.38 4.28 7.99
CA THR A 17 -7.17 2.87 8.35
C THR A 17 -8.25 2.02 7.70
N HIS A 18 -7.85 1.02 6.93
CA HIS A 18 -8.77 0.17 6.16
C HIS A 18 -8.52 -1.30 6.49
N GLU A 19 -9.61 -2.05 6.66
CA GLU A 19 -9.55 -3.51 6.74
C GLU A 19 -9.61 -4.14 5.35
N HIS A 20 -8.87 -5.22 5.14
CA HIS A 20 -8.88 -5.95 3.88
C HIS A 20 -8.69 -7.46 4.07
N GLY A 21 -9.20 -8.23 3.10
CA GLY A 21 -8.91 -9.66 2.94
C GLY A 21 -7.59 -9.91 2.20
N VAL A 22 -7.37 -11.15 1.75
CA VAL A 22 -6.19 -11.48 0.93
C VAL A 22 -6.27 -10.74 -0.41
N THR A 23 -5.27 -9.91 -0.70
CA THR A 23 -5.17 -9.11 -1.93
C THR A 23 -3.71 -8.70 -2.14
N SER A 24 -3.32 -8.37 -3.37
CA SER A 24 -2.05 -7.67 -3.62
C SER A 24 -2.17 -6.18 -3.33
N ILE A 25 -1.03 -5.53 -3.06
CA ILE A 25 -0.93 -4.08 -2.80
C ILE A 25 -1.55 -3.29 -3.97
N ARG A 26 -1.17 -3.65 -5.20
CA ARG A 26 -1.68 -2.99 -6.42
C ARG A 26 -3.20 -3.11 -6.53
N SER A 27 -3.75 -4.32 -6.35
CA SER A 27 -5.20 -4.53 -6.49
C SER A 27 -5.98 -3.73 -5.45
N TRP A 28 -5.43 -3.62 -4.24
CA TRP A 28 -6.04 -2.78 -3.21
C TRP A 28 -5.98 -1.30 -3.57
N LEU A 29 -4.83 -0.80 -4.06
CA LEU A 29 -4.67 0.60 -4.48
C LEU A 29 -5.62 0.96 -5.62
N VAL A 30 -5.73 0.12 -6.65
CA VAL A 30 -6.67 0.32 -7.77
C VAL A 30 -8.11 0.42 -7.30
N ALA A 31 -8.50 -0.38 -6.30
CA ALA A 31 -9.87 -0.42 -5.80
C ALA A 31 -10.23 0.72 -4.83
N ASN A 32 -9.24 1.27 -4.11
CA ASN A 32 -9.49 2.20 -3.00
C ASN A 32 -8.91 3.60 -3.20
N VAL A 33 -7.94 3.78 -4.10
CA VAL A 33 -7.29 5.07 -4.34
C VAL A 33 -7.75 5.64 -5.68
N GLU A 34 -8.56 6.68 -5.62
CA GLU A 34 -9.02 7.40 -6.81
C GLU A 34 -7.84 8.01 -7.56
N GLY A 35 -7.79 7.80 -8.88
CA GLY A 35 -6.69 8.28 -9.72
C GLY A 35 -5.37 7.53 -9.52
N TYR A 36 -5.39 6.34 -8.92
CA TYR A 36 -4.22 5.47 -8.90
C TYR A 36 -3.81 5.05 -10.32
N GLU A 37 -2.51 5.12 -10.57
CA GLU A 37 -1.89 4.73 -11.84
C GLU A 37 -0.60 3.98 -11.55
N ASP A 38 -0.31 2.94 -12.32
CA ASP A 38 1.00 2.28 -12.28
C ASP A 38 2.07 3.26 -12.80
N ARG A 39 3.07 3.53 -11.96
CA ARG A 39 4.19 4.41 -12.29
C ARG A 39 5.50 3.71 -11.95
N ASP A 40 6.51 3.92 -12.78
CA ASP A 40 7.86 3.40 -12.55
C ASP A 40 8.43 3.91 -11.20
N VAL A 41 8.14 5.18 -10.89
CA VAL A 41 8.42 5.80 -9.61
C VAL A 41 7.12 6.34 -9.02
N PRO A 42 6.44 5.57 -8.13
CA PRO A 42 5.21 6.03 -7.51
C PRO A 42 5.50 7.12 -6.46
N PRO A 43 4.54 8.03 -6.21
CA PRO A 43 4.69 9.11 -5.23
C PRO A 43 4.56 8.63 -3.76
N LEU A 44 4.41 7.33 -3.54
CA LEU A 44 4.20 6.73 -2.22
C LEU A 44 5.16 5.55 -1.99
N THR A 45 5.35 5.20 -0.73
CA THR A 45 6.12 4.04 -0.29
C THR A 45 5.19 3.10 0.44
N VAL A 46 5.36 1.79 0.23
CA VAL A 46 4.58 0.76 0.93
C VAL A 46 5.52 -0.06 1.80
N GLU A 47 5.08 -0.30 3.03
CA GLU A 47 5.75 -1.14 4.00
C GLU A 47 4.79 -2.24 4.47
N VAL A 48 5.22 -3.49 4.39
CA VAL A 48 4.49 -4.66 4.91
C VAL A 48 5.31 -5.23 6.06
N ASP A 49 4.73 -5.30 7.25
CA ASP A 49 5.41 -5.73 8.48
C ASP A 49 6.74 -5.00 8.76
N GLY A 50 6.83 -3.73 8.37
CA GLY A 50 8.02 -2.89 8.52
C GLY A 50 9.09 -3.10 7.45
N GLN A 51 8.82 -3.92 6.43
CA GLN A 51 9.69 -4.10 5.28
C GLN A 51 9.20 -3.29 4.08
N LEU A 52 10.10 -2.51 3.48
CA LEU A 52 9.84 -1.77 2.25
C LEU A 52 9.60 -2.73 1.09
N ILE A 53 8.45 -2.59 0.42
CA ILE A 53 8.12 -3.38 -0.76
C ILE A 53 8.32 -2.51 -2.02
N PRO A 54 9.22 -2.87 -2.93
CA PRO A 54 9.45 -2.09 -4.13
C PRO A 54 8.23 -2.14 -5.06
N PRO A 55 8.00 -1.08 -5.86
CA PRO A 55 6.81 -0.97 -6.73
C PRO A 55 6.60 -2.15 -7.67
N GLY A 56 7.69 -2.75 -8.17
CA GLY A 56 7.65 -3.92 -9.05
C GLY A 56 7.04 -5.18 -8.41
N GLU A 57 6.98 -5.24 -7.09
CA GLU A 57 6.42 -6.38 -6.34
C GLU A 57 4.97 -6.14 -5.90
N TRP A 58 4.42 -4.93 -6.09
CA TRP A 58 3.05 -4.61 -5.62
C TRP A 58 1.96 -5.42 -6.32
N ALA A 59 2.22 -5.90 -7.53
CA ALA A 59 1.30 -6.74 -8.28
C ALA A 59 1.32 -8.20 -7.82
N MET A 60 2.39 -8.64 -7.15
CA MET A 60 2.47 -10.01 -6.64
C MET A 60 1.53 -10.14 -5.44
N CYS A 61 0.61 -11.09 -5.52
CA CYS A 61 -0.11 -11.54 -4.34
C CYS A 61 0.83 -12.54 -3.67
N ASP A 62 1.40 -12.18 -2.52
CA ASP A 62 2.12 -13.16 -1.71
C ASP A 62 1.10 -14.23 -1.28
N PRO A 63 1.25 -15.50 -1.69
CA PRO A 63 0.44 -16.57 -1.13
C PRO A 63 0.86 -16.81 0.33
N PRO A 64 -0.07 -17.24 1.19
CA PRO A 64 0.15 -17.43 2.63
C PRO A 64 1.22 -18.48 2.96
#